data_AF-A0A430JD46-F1
#
_entry.id   AF-A0A430JD46-F1
#
_cell.length_a   1.000
_cell.length_b   1.000
_cell.length_c   1.000
_cell.angle_alpha   90.00
_cell.angle_beta   90.00
_cell.angle_gamma   90.00
#
_symmetry.space_group_name_H-M   'P 1'
#
loop_
_entity.id
_entity.type
_entity.pdbx_description
1 polymer ?
#
loop_
_entity_poly.entity_id
_entity_poly.type
_entity_poly.pdbx_seq_one_letter_code
_entity_poly.pdbx_strand_id
1 'polypeptide(L)'
;MRGIPSAFVQLLKQQASVWFSDADAQGSATTADAGAIPKNIPLARESIRQVERRLDELHTLQQAGVMPLPPTAEDLAILANIQAATGAANRNNVTRTQAYLACYRQAPELHWALLAHMVSRNGGWCMTDLRGELLPLLMRNEETEQFFAFLERANALIFQDAYPQLLLYLEGRRRGRSLFHLLPYLNISLWMTPIWETFWQEQDSALLTVGLIVNEQHYIEQRVVRNSVFQETVINTSLFKTQGWLQLNQVGFPYAESGTAAGAADAGKMAFRVAGLILEKFADVRERIAFGKSLYGVLFGIPHLHAGIVRFASTRPHTGSRADYWPQLFAPIRKAPPAVKYQERLDGLALKAGASPFYSPPLGAVWPDRPLAPVEPGDWLLASDAKEPLAYLREVPIPSDYELAADMRLALSKLELAVLAAQAAKKILR
;
A
#
# COMPACT_ATOMS: atom_id res chain seq x y z
N MET A 1 -17.96 47.11 -1.56
CA MET A 1 -17.25 46.07 -2.33
C MET A 1 -15.85 45.96 -1.76
N ARG A 2 -15.58 44.96 -0.90
CA ARG A 2 -14.26 44.75 -0.29
C ARG A 2 -13.51 43.70 -1.11
N GLY A 3 -12.32 44.08 -1.58
CA GLY A 3 -11.51 43.31 -2.50
C GLY A 3 -11.01 41.98 -1.91
N ILE A 4 -10.74 41.06 -2.83
CA ILE A 4 -10.18 39.73 -2.58
C ILE A 4 -8.82 39.87 -1.86
N PRO A 5 -8.55 39.10 -0.78
CA PRO A 5 -7.27 39.15 -0.07
C PRO A 5 -6.08 38.80 -0.99
N SER A 6 -4.97 39.54 -0.91
CA SER A 6 -3.80 39.40 -1.79
C SER A 6 -3.16 38.00 -1.78
N ALA A 7 -3.37 37.20 -0.73
CA ALA A 7 -2.95 35.80 -0.64
C ALA A 7 -3.63 34.89 -1.69
N PHE A 8 -4.89 35.19 -2.04
CA PHE A 8 -5.65 34.44 -3.04
C PHE A 8 -5.18 34.79 -4.47
N VAL A 9 -4.71 36.02 -4.67
CA VAL A 9 -4.12 36.48 -5.94
C VAL A 9 -2.69 35.93 -6.15
N GLN A 10 -1.94 35.69 -5.07
CA GLN A 10 -0.63 35.01 -5.13
C GLN A 10 -0.76 33.51 -5.47
N LEU A 11 -1.78 32.84 -4.94
CA LEU A 11 -2.07 31.43 -5.26
C LEU A 11 -2.39 31.22 -6.76
N LEU A 12 -3.12 32.17 -7.37
CA LEU A 12 -3.42 32.16 -8.80
C LEU A 12 -2.20 32.49 -9.68
N LYS A 13 -1.26 33.30 -9.19
CA LYS A 13 -0.01 33.60 -9.92
C LYS A 13 0.99 32.45 -9.89
N GLN A 14 1.07 31.70 -8.79
CA GLN A 14 1.91 30.48 -8.72
C GLN A 14 1.37 29.34 -9.58
N GLN A 15 0.05 29.24 -9.75
CA GLN A 15 -0.54 28.26 -10.68
C GLN A 15 -0.29 28.60 -12.16
N ALA A 16 -0.09 29.88 -12.50
CA ALA A 16 0.18 30.31 -13.88
C ALA A 16 1.66 30.18 -14.30
N SER A 17 2.61 30.20 -13.34
CA SER A 17 4.04 30.05 -13.66
C SER A 17 4.49 28.60 -13.88
N VAL A 18 3.71 27.61 -13.40
CA VAL A 18 3.99 26.18 -13.61
C VAL A 18 3.63 25.73 -15.04
N TRP A 19 2.86 26.53 -15.79
CA TRP A 19 2.41 26.19 -17.15
C TRP A 19 3.28 26.78 -18.26
N PHE A 20 4.29 27.62 -17.95
CA PHE A 20 5.09 28.32 -18.96
C PHE A 20 6.61 28.39 -18.68
N SER A 21 7.18 27.46 -17.94
CA SER A 21 8.65 27.32 -17.87
C SER A 21 9.07 25.86 -18.00
N ASP A 22 9.03 25.36 -19.23
CA ASP A 22 9.90 24.29 -19.72
C ASP A 22 9.84 24.29 -21.25
N ALA A 23 10.24 25.42 -21.83
CA ALA A 23 10.84 25.46 -23.15
C ALA A 23 12.30 25.84 -22.92
N ASP A 24 13.22 25.06 -23.49
CA ASP A 24 14.68 25.21 -23.48
C ASP A 24 15.45 24.59 -22.31
N ALA A 25 15.66 23.27 -22.41
CA ALA A 25 16.91 22.63 -21.99
C ALA A 25 17.17 21.36 -22.83
N GLN A 26 17.58 21.56 -24.10
CA GLN A 26 18.29 20.52 -24.83
C GLN A 26 19.72 20.40 -24.28
N GLY A 27 20.02 19.29 -23.62
CA GLY A 27 21.36 18.93 -23.17
C GLY A 27 21.55 17.44 -23.36
N SER A 28 22.33 17.07 -24.38
CA SER A 28 22.62 15.69 -24.75
C SER A 28 23.31 14.92 -23.62
N ALA A 29 22.74 13.78 -23.23
CA ALA A 29 23.47 12.69 -22.62
C ALA A 29 23.20 11.43 -23.45
N THR A 30 24.19 11.05 -24.23
CA THR A 30 24.27 9.77 -24.92
C THR A 30 24.41 8.66 -23.89
N THR A 31 23.38 7.84 -23.73
CA THR A 31 23.46 6.58 -22.99
C THR A 31 23.01 5.42 -23.85
N ALA A 32 23.91 4.45 -23.94
CA ALA A 32 23.81 3.21 -24.68
C ALA A 32 22.51 2.42 -24.41
N ASP A 33 21.95 1.90 -25.50
CA ASP A 33 21.18 0.66 -25.61
C ASP A 33 20.20 0.32 -24.47
N ALA A 34 19.19 1.19 -24.27
CA ALA A 34 18.04 0.87 -23.44
C ALA A 34 16.95 0.22 -24.33
N GLY A 35 16.84 -1.11 -24.27
CA GLY A 35 15.68 -1.80 -24.82
C GLY A 35 14.39 -1.16 -24.28
N ALA A 36 13.43 -0.87 -25.18
CA ALA A 36 12.19 -0.20 -24.82
C ALA A 36 11.48 -0.94 -23.68
N ILE A 37 11.15 -0.23 -22.59
CA ILE A 37 10.36 -0.79 -21.49
C ILE A 37 9.02 -1.28 -22.07
N PRO A 38 8.63 -2.55 -21.84
CA PRO A 38 7.37 -3.06 -22.36
C PRO A 38 6.18 -2.27 -21.80
N LYS A 39 5.08 -2.20 -22.55
CA LYS A 39 3.87 -1.51 -22.09
C LYS A 39 3.12 -2.29 -20.99
N ASN A 40 3.24 -3.62 -21.00
CA ASN A 40 2.55 -4.50 -20.07
C ASN A 40 3.45 -5.65 -19.60
N ILE A 41 3.21 -6.16 -18.39
CA ILE A 41 3.71 -7.47 -17.94
C ILE A 41 2.70 -8.53 -18.41
N PRO A 42 3.12 -9.52 -19.23
CA PRO A 42 2.23 -10.55 -19.71
C PRO A 42 1.87 -11.53 -18.59
N LEU A 43 0.66 -12.09 -18.65
CA LEU A 43 0.27 -13.31 -17.93
C LEU A 43 0.27 -14.45 -18.95
N ALA A 44 0.81 -15.61 -18.59
CA ALA A 44 0.86 -16.73 -19.53
C ALA A 44 -0.56 -17.23 -19.83
N ARG A 45 -0.90 -17.29 -21.12
CA ARG A 45 -2.23 -17.76 -21.57
C ARG A 45 -2.54 -19.17 -21.08
N GLU A 46 -1.52 -20.02 -21.01
CA GLU A 46 -1.67 -21.37 -20.49
C GLU A 46 -2.02 -21.37 -19.00
N SER A 47 -1.34 -20.56 -18.20
CA SER A 47 -1.64 -20.43 -16.77
C SER A 47 -3.07 -19.93 -16.55
N ILE A 48 -3.56 -18.97 -17.33
CA ILE A 48 -4.96 -18.51 -17.26
C ILE A 48 -5.94 -19.66 -17.58
N ARG A 49 -5.71 -20.43 -18.66
CA ARG A 49 -6.55 -21.58 -19.03
C ARG A 49 -6.56 -22.66 -17.95
N GLN A 50 -5.42 -22.91 -17.31
CA GLN A 50 -5.34 -23.88 -16.21
C GLN A 50 -6.13 -23.43 -14.99
N VAL A 51 -6.05 -22.14 -14.64
CA VAL A 51 -6.85 -21.57 -13.54
C VAL A 51 -8.34 -21.72 -13.83
N GLU A 52 -8.79 -21.37 -15.03
CA GLU A 52 -10.19 -21.51 -15.44
C GLU A 52 -10.66 -22.98 -15.36
N ARG A 53 -9.89 -23.92 -15.92
CA ARG A 53 -10.22 -25.35 -15.87
C ARG A 53 -10.33 -25.86 -14.43
N ARG A 54 -9.34 -25.55 -13.58
CA ARG A 54 -9.32 -25.98 -12.17
C ARG A 54 -10.48 -25.38 -11.38
N LEU A 55 -10.87 -24.15 -11.69
CA LEU A 55 -12.01 -23.50 -11.05
C LEU A 55 -13.33 -24.17 -11.43
N ASP A 56 -13.52 -24.50 -12.72
CA ASP A 56 -14.70 -25.24 -13.20
C ASP A 56 -14.77 -26.65 -12.57
N GLU A 57 -13.62 -27.34 -12.41
CA GLU A 57 -13.52 -28.64 -11.73
C GLU A 57 -13.92 -28.53 -10.25
N LEU A 58 -13.36 -27.56 -9.51
CA LEU A 58 -13.70 -27.33 -8.10
C LEU A 58 -15.19 -26.99 -7.92
N HIS A 59 -15.74 -26.19 -8.81
CA HIS A 59 -17.16 -25.85 -8.77
C HIS A 59 -18.05 -27.08 -8.98
N THR A 60 -17.69 -27.94 -9.94
CA THR A 60 -18.40 -29.20 -10.20
C THR A 60 -18.36 -30.11 -8.96
N LEU A 61 -17.20 -30.22 -8.31
CA LEU A 61 -17.06 -31.01 -7.07
C LEU A 61 -17.90 -30.44 -5.93
N GLN A 62 -17.93 -29.12 -5.77
CA GLN A 62 -18.74 -28.45 -4.74
C GLN A 62 -20.24 -28.66 -4.98
N GLN A 63 -20.70 -28.56 -6.23
CA GLN A 63 -22.10 -28.85 -6.60
C GLN A 63 -22.49 -30.31 -6.34
N ALA A 64 -21.53 -31.24 -6.52
CA ALA A 64 -21.72 -32.65 -6.21
C ALA A 64 -21.64 -32.96 -4.70
N GLY A 65 -21.41 -31.97 -3.83
CA GLY A 65 -21.29 -32.15 -2.39
C GLY A 65 -20.00 -32.84 -1.95
N VAL A 66 -18.96 -32.82 -2.79
CA VAL A 66 -17.66 -33.40 -2.45
C VAL A 66 -16.97 -32.49 -1.45
N MET A 67 -16.69 -33.05 -0.26
CA MET A 67 -15.99 -32.33 0.80
C MET A 67 -14.47 -32.49 0.65
N PRO A 68 -13.67 -31.48 1.04
CA PRO A 68 -12.23 -31.64 1.18
C PRO A 68 -11.89 -32.81 2.10
N LEU A 69 -10.84 -33.56 1.74
CA LEU A 69 -10.34 -34.64 2.58
C LEU A 69 -9.93 -34.09 3.95
N PRO A 70 -10.28 -34.79 5.05
CA PRO A 70 -9.93 -34.33 6.39
C PRO A 70 -8.40 -34.23 6.55
N PRO A 71 -7.90 -33.23 7.28
CA PRO A 71 -6.47 -33.03 7.45
C PRO A 71 -5.87 -34.19 8.27
N THR A 72 -4.71 -34.67 7.84
CA THR A 72 -3.91 -35.63 8.58
C THR A 72 -3.31 -35.01 9.85
N ALA A 73 -2.70 -35.82 10.72
CA ALA A 73 -1.97 -35.31 11.88
C ALA A 73 -0.80 -34.38 11.48
N GLU A 74 -0.15 -34.66 10.35
CA GLU A 74 0.90 -33.79 9.79
C GLU A 74 0.30 -32.44 9.34
N ASP A 75 -0.84 -32.48 8.64
CA ASP A 75 -1.54 -31.28 8.18
C ASP A 75 -1.98 -30.40 9.36
N LEU A 76 -2.52 -31.00 10.43
CA LEU A 76 -2.90 -30.28 11.64
C LEU A 76 -1.71 -29.57 12.30
N ALA A 77 -0.53 -30.20 12.31
CA ALA A 77 0.68 -29.57 12.83
C ALA A 77 1.15 -28.40 11.95
N ILE A 78 1.06 -28.55 10.62
CA ILE A 78 1.37 -27.46 9.67
C ILE A 78 0.41 -26.28 9.88
N LEU A 79 -0.89 -26.55 9.94
CA LEU A 79 -1.93 -25.55 10.15
C LEU A 79 -1.72 -24.79 11.48
N ALA A 80 -1.47 -25.51 12.58
CA ALA A 80 -1.24 -24.90 13.88
C ALA A 80 -0.02 -23.96 13.87
N ASN A 81 1.07 -24.38 13.24
CA ASN A 81 2.28 -23.56 13.10
C ASN A 81 2.03 -22.31 12.26
N ILE A 82 1.33 -22.44 11.12
CA ILE A 82 1.00 -21.31 10.24
C ILE A 82 0.07 -20.33 10.97
N GLN A 83 -0.95 -20.83 11.68
CA GLN A 83 -1.88 -19.99 12.45
C GLN A 83 -1.17 -19.25 13.58
N ALA A 84 -0.29 -19.93 14.33
CA ALA A 84 0.50 -19.29 15.38
C ALA A 84 1.45 -18.22 14.83
N ALA A 85 2.17 -18.51 13.74
CA ALA A 85 3.05 -17.55 13.09
C ALA A 85 2.28 -16.34 12.51
N THR A 86 1.10 -16.58 11.95
CA THR A 86 0.22 -15.54 11.43
C THR A 86 -0.27 -14.64 12.57
N GLY A 87 -0.76 -15.21 13.67
CA GLY A 87 -1.19 -14.45 14.84
C GLY A 87 -0.08 -13.60 15.45
N ALA A 88 1.13 -14.15 15.56
CA ALA A 88 2.29 -13.42 16.07
C ALA A 88 2.71 -12.24 15.15
N ALA A 89 2.68 -12.45 13.83
CA ALA A 89 3.06 -11.43 12.87
C ALA A 89 1.94 -10.39 12.61
N ASN A 90 0.68 -10.73 12.85
CA ASN A 90 -0.48 -9.84 12.69
C ASN A 90 -0.68 -8.86 13.87
N ARG A 91 0.32 -8.76 14.77
CA ARG A 91 0.26 -7.90 15.96
C ARG A 91 0.01 -6.42 15.65
N ASN A 92 0.73 -5.85 14.68
CA ASN A 92 0.54 -4.48 14.22
C ASN A 92 1.10 -4.28 12.80
N ASN A 93 0.98 -3.08 12.23
CA ASN A 93 1.45 -2.81 10.88
C ASN A 93 2.96 -3.09 10.72
N VAL A 94 3.80 -2.71 11.70
CA VAL A 94 5.26 -2.90 11.60
C VAL A 94 5.64 -4.37 11.47
N THR A 95 5.06 -5.24 12.31
CA THR A 95 5.34 -6.69 12.26
C THR A 95 4.85 -7.32 10.97
N ARG A 96 3.65 -6.94 10.50
CA ARG A 96 3.08 -7.40 9.23
C ARG A 96 3.95 -7.04 8.04
N THR A 97 4.32 -5.76 7.95
CA THR A 97 5.14 -5.25 6.86
C THR A 97 6.49 -5.96 6.81
N GLN A 98 7.12 -6.22 7.97
CA GLN A 98 8.40 -6.93 8.03
C GLN A 98 8.28 -8.41 7.63
N ALA A 99 7.17 -9.06 7.98
CA ALA A 99 6.92 -10.45 7.63
C ALA A 99 6.81 -10.66 6.11
N TYR A 100 6.16 -9.74 5.39
CA TYR A 100 6.13 -9.76 3.92
C TYR A 100 7.53 -9.67 3.28
N LEU A 101 8.39 -8.77 3.79
CA LEU A 101 9.76 -8.66 3.30
C LEU A 101 10.57 -9.94 3.57
N ALA A 102 10.34 -10.58 4.71
CA ALA A 102 10.98 -11.85 5.03
C ALA A 102 10.58 -12.95 4.05
N CYS A 103 9.29 -13.08 3.72
CA CYS A 103 8.82 -14.02 2.69
C CYS A 103 9.46 -13.75 1.33
N TYR A 104 9.48 -12.50 0.88
CA TYR A 104 10.08 -12.14 -0.41
C TYR A 104 11.58 -12.47 -0.47
N ARG A 105 12.33 -12.21 0.62
CA ARG A 105 13.76 -12.55 0.69
C ARG A 105 14.02 -14.05 0.59
N GLN A 106 13.12 -14.86 1.16
CA GLN A 106 13.23 -16.32 1.12
C GLN A 106 12.79 -16.89 -0.24
N ALA A 107 11.80 -16.28 -0.87
CA ALA A 107 11.25 -16.69 -2.15
C ALA A 107 10.96 -15.46 -3.04
N PRO A 108 11.96 -14.98 -3.81
CA PRO A 108 11.81 -13.80 -4.67
C PRO A 108 10.76 -13.94 -5.78
N GLU A 109 10.32 -15.16 -6.11
CA GLU A 109 9.19 -15.43 -7.01
C GLU A 109 7.83 -15.03 -6.40
N LEU A 110 7.75 -14.83 -5.07
CA LEU A 110 6.57 -14.27 -4.41
C LEU A 110 6.52 -12.75 -4.60
N HIS A 111 6.34 -12.30 -5.84
CA HIS A 111 6.30 -10.88 -6.20
C HIS A 111 5.31 -10.07 -5.33
N TRP A 112 4.13 -10.65 -5.07
CA TRP A 112 3.12 -10.05 -4.21
C TRP A 112 3.65 -9.73 -2.79
N ALA A 113 4.56 -10.53 -2.23
CA ALA A 113 5.12 -10.25 -0.91
C ALA A 113 5.94 -8.96 -0.88
N LEU A 114 6.73 -8.65 -1.92
CA LEU A 114 7.42 -7.35 -2.00
C LEU A 114 6.43 -6.20 -2.22
N LEU A 115 5.42 -6.41 -3.07
CA LEU A 115 4.37 -5.41 -3.31
C LEU A 115 3.64 -5.09 -2.00
N ALA A 116 3.17 -6.11 -1.28
CA ALA A 116 2.48 -5.98 -0.01
C ALA A 116 3.38 -5.34 1.06
N HIS A 117 4.68 -5.65 1.10
CA HIS A 117 5.64 -4.93 1.95
C HIS A 117 5.58 -3.43 1.65
N MET A 118 5.81 -3.02 0.39
CA MET A 118 5.90 -1.61 0.02
C MET A 118 4.58 -0.84 0.18
N VAL A 119 3.45 -1.46 -0.14
CA VAL A 119 2.11 -0.89 0.09
C VAL A 119 1.83 -0.78 1.60
N SER A 120 2.18 -1.79 2.39
CA SER A 120 1.97 -1.80 3.84
C SER A 120 2.80 -0.73 4.57
N ARG A 121 3.98 -0.36 4.05
CA ARG A 121 4.73 0.80 4.54
C ARG A 121 3.94 2.11 4.40
N ASN A 122 3.24 2.25 3.26
CA ASN A 122 2.30 3.36 3.04
C ASN A 122 1.05 3.27 3.94
N GLY A 123 0.69 2.09 4.44
CA GLY A 123 -0.32 1.97 5.50
C GLY A 123 0.21 2.49 6.84
N GLY A 124 1.44 2.15 7.20
CA GLY A 124 2.05 2.49 8.49
C GLY A 124 2.20 3.99 8.72
N TRP A 125 2.72 4.72 7.74
CA TRP A 125 2.87 6.18 7.87
C TRP A 125 1.56 6.96 7.81
N CYS A 126 0.52 6.44 7.14
CA CYS A 126 -0.83 6.96 7.18
C CYS A 126 -1.41 6.82 8.60
N MET A 127 -1.14 5.70 9.26
CA MET A 127 -1.54 5.50 10.66
C MET A 127 -0.81 6.46 11.61
N THR A 128 0.51 6.66 11.47
CA THR A 128 1.27 7.52 12.39
C THR A 128 1.02 9.00 12.17
N ASP A 129 0.73 9.42 10.94
CA ASP A 129 0.37 10.81 10.61
C ASP A 129 -0.87 11.30 11.35
N LEU A 130 -1.81 10.40 11.66
CA LEU A 130 -2.99 10.69 12.50
C LEU A 130 -2.59 11.25 13.87
N ARG A 131 -1.37 10.94 14.35
CA ARG A 131 -0.76 11.48 15.58
C ARG A 131 0.51 12.29 15.31
N GLY A 132 0.73 12.68 14.05
CA GLY A 132 1.89 13.42 13.57
C GLY A 132 1.81 14.93 13.83
N GLU A 133 2.49 15.72 13.00
CA GLU A 133 2.51 17.18 13.16
C GLU A 133 1.20 17.85 12.72
N LEU A 134 0.67 17.48 11.55
CA LEU A 134 -0.34 18.27 10.86
C LEU A 134 -1.78 17.75 11.07
N LEU A 135 -2.03 16.44 10.94
CA LEU A 135 -3.40 15.90 11.02
C LEU A 135 -4.10 16.16 12.35
N PRO A 136 -3.44 16.07 13.52
CA PRO A 136 -4.06 16.40 14.80
C PRO A 136 -4.58 17.83 14.92
N LEU A 137 -4.14 18.75 14.03
CA LEU A 137 -4.60 20.14 14.01
C LEU A 137 -5.88 20.32 13.19
N LEU A 138 -6.24 19.32 12.36
CA LEU A 138 -7.39 19.33 11.46
C LEU A 138 -8.49 18.36 11.88
N MET A 139 -8.16 17.33 12.66
CA MET A 139 -9.08 16.27 13.06
C MET A 139 -9.34 16.32 14.57
N ARG A 140 -10.54 15.88 14.98
CA ARG A 140 -10.86 15.60 16.38
C ARG A 140 -10.22 14.28 16.80
N ASN A 141 -10.01 14.10 18.10
CA ASN A 141 -9.47 12.86 18.66
C ASN A 141 -10.33 11.64 18.30
N GLU A 142 -11.66 11.78 18.32
CA GLU A 142 -12.58 10.69 17.96
C GLU A 142 -12.42 10.26 16.49
N GLU A 143 -12.36 11.24 15.57
CA GLU A 143 -12.12 10.97 14.14
C GLU A 143 -10.77 10.30 13.93
N THR A 144 -9.75 10.74 14.65
CA THR A 144 -8.40 10.16 14.63
C THR A 144 -8.42 8.68 15.02
N GLU A 145 -9.16 8.33 16.08
CA GLU A 145 -9.32 6.95 16.54
C GLU A 145 -10.11 6.09 15.53
N GLN A 146 -11.19 6.64 14.95
CA GLN A 146 -12.01 5.95 13.95
C GLN A 146 -11.21 5.67 12.67
N PHE A 147 -10.44 6.65 12.19
CA PHE A 147 -9.55 6.47 11.03
C PHE A 147 -8.45 5.45 11.31
N PHE A 148 -7.83 5.49 12.50
CA PHE A 148 -6.84 4.47 12.87
C PHE A 148 -7.46 3.08 12.89
N ALA A 149 -8.63 2.91 13.52
CA ALA A 149 -9.33 1.63 13.59
C ALA A 149 -9.68 1.08 12.19
N PHE A 150 -10.11 1.96 11.27
CA PHE A 150 -10.36 1.61 9.87
C PHE A 150 -9.09 1.10 9.18
N LEU A 151 -7.99 1.85 9.25
CA LEU A 151 -6.71 1.47 8.63
C LEU A 151 -6.14 0.18 9.24
N GLU A 152 -6.22 0.03 10.56
CA GLU A 152 -5.71 -1.15 11.27
C GLU A 152 -6.53 -2.39 10.93
N ARG A 153 -7.87 -2.29 10.93
CA ARG A 153 -8.75 -3.39 10.54
C ARG A 153 -8.50 -3.83 9.10
N ALA A 154 -8.38 -2.89 8.15
CA ALA A 154 -8.10 -3.21 6.76
C ALA A 154 -6.77 -3.96 6.61
N ASN A 155 -5.68 -3.38 7.12
CA ASN A 155 -4.34 -3.97 7.01
C ASN A 155 -4.23 -5.33 7.72
N ALA A 156 -4.89 -5.49 8.86
CA ALA A 156 -4.88 -6.73 9.60
C ALA A 156 -5.67 -7.85 8.91
N LEU A 157 -6.82 -7.52 8.29
CA LEU A 157 -7.62 -8.48 7.53
C LEU A 157 -6.89 -8.95 6.27
N ILE A 158 -6.29 -8.03 5.53
CA ILE A 158 -5.46 -8.35 4.34
C ILE A 158 -4.34 -9.33 4.73
N PHE A 159 -3.65 -9.06 5.84
CA PHE A 159 -2.57 -9.90 6.31
C PHE A 159 -3.05 -11.27 6.83
N GLN A 160 -4.17 -11.27 7.56
CA GLN A 160 -4.78 -12.49 8.09
C GLN A 160 -5.14 -13.48 6.97
N ASP A 161 -5.53 -12.98 5.80
CA ASP A 161 -5.83 -13.79 4.62
C ASP A 161 -4.57 -14.14 3.80
N ALA A 162 -3.74 -13.17 3.44
CA ALA A 162 -2.67 -13.42 2.48
C ALA A 162 -1.42 -14.09 3.08
N TYR A 163 -1.00 -13.70 4.29
CA TYR A 163 0.23 -14.21 4.91
C TYR A 163 0.25 -15.73 5.14
N PRO A 164 -0.80 -16.38 5.67
CA PRO A 164 -0.79 -17.84 5.83
C PRO A 164 -0.67 -18.58 4.49
N GLN A 165 -1.14 -18.01 3.39
CA GLN A 165 -0.94 -18.58 2.04
C GLN A 165 0.54 -18.57 1.63
N LEU A 166 1.24 -17.47 1.91
CA LEU A 166 2.69 -17.37 1.66
C LEU A 166 3.47 -18.38 2.50
N LEU A 167 3.12 -18.53 3.79
CA LEU A 167 3.75 -19.52 4.67
C LEU A 167 3.50 -20.95 4.19
N LEU A 168 2.28 -21.24 3.72
CA LEU A 168 1.94 -22.55 3.18
C LEU A 168 2.77 -22.90 1.94
N TYR A 169 2.98 -21.93 1.04
CA TYR A 169 3.87 -22.10 -0.11
C TYR A 169 5.32 -22.34 0.31
N LEU A 170 5.86 -21.54 1.25
CA LEU A 170 7.23 -21.70 1.74
C LEU A 170 7.44 -23.08 2.39
N GLU A 171 6.46 -23.56 3.14
CA GLU A 171 6.50 -24.89 3.75
C GLU A 171 6.37 -26.00 2.70
N GLY A 172 5.50 -25.82 1.70
CA GLY A 172 5.36 -26.75 0.58
C GLY A 172 6.66 -26.87 -0.23
N ARG A 173 7.31 -25.74 -0.53
CA ARG A 173 8.64 -25.71 -1.14
C ARG A 173 9.67 -26.47 -0.32
N ARG A 174 9.72 -26.25 0.99
CA ARG A 174 10.65 -26.95 1.89
C ARG A 174 10.43 -28.47 1.87
N ARG A 175 9.19 -28.92 1.69
CA ARG A 175 8.82 -30.34 1.62
C ARG A 175 8.86 -30.93 0.20
N GLY A 176 9.03 -30.10 -0.83
CA GLY A 176 9.01 -30.53 -2.24
C GLY A 176 7.64 -30.99 -2.75
N ARG A 177 6.53 -30.55 -2.13
CA ARG A 177 5.16 -30.90 -2.57
C ARG A 177 4.17 -29.76 -2.34
N SER A 178 3.11 -29.72 -3.16
CA SER A 178 1.98 -28.82 -2.92
C SER A 178 1.33 -29.14 -1.57
N LEU A 179 0.90 -28.09 -0.87
CA LEU A 179 0.12 -28.17 0.37
C LEU A 179 -1.20 -27.40 0.26
N PHE A 180 -1.62 -26.99 -0.94
CA PHE A 180 -2.76 -26.08 -1.11
C PHE A 180 -4.12 -26.73 -0.84
N HIS A 181 -4.18 -28.06 -0.64
CA HIS A 181 -5.33 -28.73 -0.03
C HIS A 181 -5.64 -28.20 1.39
N LEU A 182 -4.69 -27.50 2.03
CA LEU A 182 -4.86 -26.88 3.34
C LEU A 182 -5.46 -25.47 3.33
N LEU A 183 -5.58 -24.83 2.16
CA LEU A 183 -6.14 -23.47 2.05
C LEU A 183 -7.56 -23.33 2.66
N PRO A 184 -8.50 -24.28 2.45
CA PRO A 184 -9.83 -24.17 3.05
C PRO A 184 -9.80 -24.18 4.59
N TYR A 185 -8.86 -24.90 5.19
CA TYR A 185 -8.68 -24.97 6.65
C TYR A 185 -8.04 -23.71 7.25
N LEU A 186 -7.55 -22.81 6.40
CA LEU A 186 -7.07 -21.47 6.76
C LEU A 186 -8.12 -20.39 6.49
N ASN A 187 -9.35 -20.77 6.10
CA ASN A 187 -10.44 -19.88 5.69
C ASN A 187 -10.09 -19.01 4.48
N ILE A 188 -9.22 -19.50 3.60
CA ILE A 188 -8.85 -18.83 2.36
C ILE A 188 -9.90 -19.13 1.30
N SER A 189 -10.25 -18.10 0.51
CA SER A 189 -11.21 -18.23 -0.57
C SER A 189 -10.84 -19.36 -1.54
N LEU A 190 -11.87 -20.08 -2.00
CA LEU A 190 -11.73 -21.13 -3.00
C LEU A 190 -11.10 -20.59 -4.30
N TRP A 191 -11.23 -19.28 -4.56
CA TRP A 191 -10.54 -18.56 -5.64
C TRP A 191 -9.03 -18.81 -5.65
N MET A 192 -8.38 -18.87 -4.49
CA MET A 192 -6.93 -18.96 -4.41
C MET A 192 -6.39 -20.36 -4.66
N THR A 193 -7.20 -21.40 -4.53
CA THR A 193 -6.77 -22.79 -4.76
C THR A 193 -6.26 -23.02 -6.18
N PRO A 194 -7.02 -22.72 -7.27
CA PRO A 194 -6.53 -22.92 -8.62
C PRO A 194 -5.33 -22.02 -8.96
N ILE A 195 -5.29 -20.80 -8.41
CA ILE A 195 -4.16 -19.86 -8.63
C ILE A 195 -2.87 -20.42 -8.06
N TRP A 196 -2.90 -20.89 -6.81
CA TRP A 196 -1.71 -21.43 -6.15
C TRP A 196 -1.24 -22.74 -6.79
N GLU A 197 -2.17 -23.62 -7.16
CA GLU A 197 -1.85 -24.86 -7.87
C GLU A 197 -1.24 -24.60 -9.25
N THR A 198 -1.75 -23.62 -10.00
CA THR A 198 -1.13 -23.23 -11.27
C THR A 198 0.22 -22.55 -11.05
N PHE A 199 0.37 -21.68 -10.05
CA PHE A 199 1.67 -21.08 -9.73
C PHE A 199 2.71 -22.12 -9.33
N TRP A 200 2.34 -23.15 -8.56
CA TRP A 200 3.23 -24.24 -8.19
C TRP A 200 3.83 -24.94 -9.42
N GLN A 201 3.03 -25.12 -10.48
CA GLN A 201 3.43 -25.81 -11.70
C GLN A 201 4.18 -24.90 -12.67
N GLU A 202 3.66 -23.69 -12.91
CA GLU A 202 4.12 -22.81 -13.99
C GLU A 202 5.10 -21.72 -13.52
N GLN A 203 5.17 -21.47 -12.21
CA GLN A 203 5.97 -20.39 -11.59
C GLN A 203 5.65 -18.98 -12.15
N ASP A 204 4.43 -18.77 -12.67
CA ASP A 204 3.95 -17.47 -13.15
C ASP A 204 3.67 -16.52 -11.98
N SER A 205 4.70 -15.75 -11.61
CA SER A 205 4.63 -14.79 -10.49
C SER A 205 3.64 -13.65 -10.75
N ALA A 206 3.39 -13.29 -12.01
CA ALA A 206 2.41 -12.28 -12.38
C ALA A 206 0.99 -12.80 -12.18
N LEU A 207 0.70 -14.05 -12.58
CA LEU A 207 -0.57 -14.70 -12.32
C LEU A 207 -0.86 -14.75 -10.82
N LEU A 208 0.07 -15.26 -10.01
CA LEU A 208 -0.11 -15.34 -8.55
C LEU A 208 -0.39 -13.95 -7.95
N THR A 209 0.38 -12.94 -8.35
CA THR A 209 0.25 -11.58 -7.83
C THR A 209 -1.09 -10.96 -8.18
N VAL A 210 -1.54 -11.10 -9.43
CA VAL A 210 -2.88 -10.62 -9.84
C VAL A 210 -3.97 -11.40 -9.09
N GLY A 211 -3.82 -12.71 -8.94
CA GLY A 211 -4.76 -13.55 -8.19
C GLY A 211 -4.92 -13.11 -6.73
N LEU A 212 -3.82 -12.86 -6.03
CA LEU A 212 -3.81 -12.33 -4.66
C LEU A 212 -4.39 -10.91 -4.57
N ILE A 213 -4.11 -10.03 -5.54
CA ILE A 213 -4.75 -8.69 -5.60
C ILE A 213 -6.27 -8.82 -5.71
N VAL A 214 -6.76 -9.67 -6.62
CA VAL A 214 -8.19 -9.90 -6.81
C VAL A 214 -8.82 -10.45 -5.53
N ASN A 215 -8.17 -11.44 -4.89
CA ASN A 215 -8.61 -12.00 -3.62
C ASN A 215 -8.72 -10.94 -2.53
N GLU A 216 -7.65 -10.15 -2.34
CA GLU A 216 -7.59 -9.10 -1.34
C GLU A 216 -8.73 -8.09 -1.50
N GLN A 217 -8.92 -7.58 -2.73
CA GLN A 217 -9.89 -6.52 -2.97
C GLN A 217 -11.34 -6.96 -2.78
N HIS A 218 -11.66 -8.23 -3.06
CA HIS A 218 -12.97 -8.80 -2.75
C HIS A 218 -13.11 -9.14 -1.26
N TYR A 219 -12.06 -9.67 -0.65
CA TYR A 219 -12.06 -10.04 0.77
C TYR A 219 -12.38 -8.85 1.68
N ILE A 220 -11.81 -7.67 1.40
CA ILE A 220 -12.05 -6.44 2.16
C ILE A 220 -13.35 -5.72 1.78
N GLU A 221 -13.96 -6.01 0.63
CA GLU A 221 -15.14 -5.28 0.16
C GLU A 221 -16.28 -5.38 1.18
N GLN A 222 -16.66 -6.58 1.61
CA GLN A 222 -17.75 -6.74 2.58
C GLN A 222 -17.32 -6.43 4.01
N ARG A 223 -16.05 -6.73 4.36
CA ARG A 223 -15.56 -6.67 5.74
C ARG A 223 -15.12 -5.27 6.18
N VAL A 224 -14.75 -4.42 5.23
CA VAL A 224 -14.20 -3.09 5.50
C VAL A 224 -14.95 -2.02 4.71
N VAL A 225 -15.03 -2.17 3.39
CA VAL A 225 -15.58 -1.11 2.54
C VAL A 225 -17.09 -0.98 2.76
N ARG A 226 -17.85 -2.07 2.79
CA ARG A 226 -19.31 -2.07 2.99
C ARG A 226 -19.72 -2.08 4.46
N ASN A 227 -18.78 -2.19 5.39
CA ASN A 227 -19.07 -2.22 6.82
C ASN A 227 -19.79 -0.92 7.24
N SER A 228 -20.98 -1.04 7.84
CA SER A 228 -21.83 0.12 8.16
C SER A 228 -21.14 1.12 9.09
N VAL A 229 -20.41 0.64 10.09
CA VAL A 229 -19.67 1.50 11.03
C VAL A 229 -18.63 2.31 10.28
N PHE A 230 -17.82 1.69 9.41
CA PHE A 230 -16.80 2.42 8.64
C PHE A 230 -17.39 3.29 7.53
N GLN A 231 -18.51 2.88 6.96
CA GLN A 231 -19.27 3.71 6.03
C GLN A 231 -19.70 5.01 6.69
N GLU A 232 -20.27 4.95 7.89
CA GLU A 232 -20.74 6.13 8.62
C GLU A 232 -19.59 6.98 9.18
N THR A 233 -18.59 6.34 9.79
CA THR A 233 -17.54 7.03 10.56
C THR A 233 -16.33 7.47 9.73
N VAL A 234 -16.10 6.87 8.57
CA VAL A 234 -14.92 7.15 7.73
C VAL A 234 -15.33 7.43 6.29
N ILE A 235 -15.85 6.44 5.55
CA ILE A 235 -15.99 6.50 4.09
C ILE A 235 -16.98 7.57 3.61
N ASN A 236 -18.12 7.74 4.32
CA ASN A 236 -19.13 8.72 3.93
C ASN A 236 -18.91 10.13 4.50
N THR A 237 -17.89 10.32 5.33
CA THR A 237 -17.57 11.63 5.90
C THR A 237 -17.14 12.60 4.80
N SER A 238 -17.42 13.89 4.98
CA SER A 238 -16.94 14.94 4.07
C SER A 238 -15.41 14.97 4.01
N LEU A 239 -14.75 14.60 5.10
CA LEU A 239 -13.30 14.45 5.17
C LEU A 239 -12.78 13.41 4.16
N PHE A 240 -13.46 12.28 4.01
CA PHE A 240 -13.07 11.21 3.07
C PHE A 240 -13.54 11.48 1.62
N LYS A 241 -14.69 12.15 1.44
CA LYS A 241 -15.30 12.41 0.12
C LYS A 241 -14.72 13.61 -0.64
N THR A 242 -14.00 14.52 0.02
CA THR A 242 -13.36 15.65 -0.66
C THR A 242 -12.11 15.19 -1.39
N GLN A 243 -11.96 15.60 -2.66
CA GLN A 243 -10.85 15.17 -3.53
C GLN A 243 -9.49 15.52 -2.91
N GLY A 244 -8.82 14.52 -2.36
CA GLY A 244 -7.40 14.59 -2.02
C GLY A 244 -7.03 14.91 -0.57
N TRP A 245 -7.88 14.66 0.42
CA TRP A 245 -7.49 14.97 1.79
C TRP A 245 -6.49 13.95 2.37
N LEU A 246 -5.23 14.41 2.40
CA LEU A 246 -4.17 14.10 3.36
C LEU A 246 -3.09 13.08 2.95
N GLN A 247 -2.77 12.94 1.66
CA GLN A 247 -1.75 11.99 1.16
C GLN A 247 -2.09 10.50 1.37
N LEU A 248 -3.28 10.19 1.90
CA LEU A 248 -3.70 8.83 2.24
C LEU A 248 -4.06 7.98 1.01
N ASN A 249 -4.33 8.63 -0.13
CA ASN A 249 -4.65 7.98 -1.40
C ASN A 249 -3.43 7.80 -2.31
N GLN A 250 -2.24 8.13 -1.84
CA GLN A 250 -1.00 8.05 -2.60
C GLN A 250 -0.20 6.85 -2.10
N VAL A 251 0.25 6.00 -3.01
CA VAL A 251 1.11 4.86 -2.67
C VAL A 251 2.45 5.06 -3.35
N GLY A 252 3.47 5.37 -2.55
CA GLY A 252 4.82 5.64 -3.02
C GLY A 252 5.83 4.57 -2.60
N PHE A 253 6.71 4.21 -3.52
CA PHE A 253 7.83 3.30 -3.36
C PHE A 253 9.14 4.09 -3.48
N PRO A 254 9.78 4.42 -2.34
CA PRO A 254 11.09 5.01 -2.39
C PRO A 254 12.09 4.06 -3.03
N TYR A 255 12.96 4.61 -3.85
CA TYR A 255 14.00 3.85 -4.50
C TYR A 255 15.31 4.63 -4.48
N ALA A 256 16.41 3.89 -4.30
CA ALA A 256 17.75 4.44 -4.37
C ALA A 256 18.25 4.37 -5.82
N GLU A 257 18.89 5.42 -6.33
CA GLU A 257 19.60 5.36 -7.62
C GLU A 257 20.97 4.66 -7.46
N SER A 258 21.41 3.96 -8.50
CA SER A 258 22.72 3.28 -8.51
C SER A 258 23.86 4.30 -8.33
N GLY A 259 24.79 4.03 -7.43
CA GLY A 259 25.92 4.92 -7.12
C GLY A 259 25.71 5.85 -5.92
N THR A 260 24.50 5.93 -5.36
CA THR A 260 24.27 6.56 -4.05
C THR A 260 24.69 5.59 -2.95
N ALA A 261 25.95 5.69 -2.51
CA ALA A 261 26.47 4.83 -1.46
C ALA A 261 25.63 4.98 -0.18
N ALA A 262 25.19 3.84 0.39
CA ALA A 262 24.43 3.77 1.65
C ALA A 262 25.24 4.19 2.90
N GLY A 263 26.34 4.91 2.73
CA GLY A 263 27.26 5.31 3.80
C GLY A 263 27.94 6.67 3.62
N ALA A 264 27.58 7.48 2.61
CA ALA A 264 28.10 8.83 2.52
C ALA A 264 27.23 9.76 3.39
N ALA A 265 27.84 10.23 4.48
CA ALA A 265 27.36 11.22 5.41
C ALA A 265 27.22 12.62 4.77
N ASP A 266 26.39 12.72 3.73
CA ASP A 266 25.88 14.00 3.24
C ASP A 266 24.39 14.09 3.60
N ALA A 267 24.16 14.23 4.91
CA ALA A 267 22.84 14.30 5.55
C ALA A 267 21.98 15.51 5.09
N GLY A 268 22.42 16.27 4.08
CA GLY A 268 21.71 17.38 3.47
C GLY A 268 21.02 17.08 2.12
N LYS A 269 21.37 15.98 1.43
CA LYS A 269 20.77 15.61 0.14
C LYS A 269 20.42 14.12 0.10
N MET A 270 19.25 13.73 0.57
CA MET A 270 18.78 12.36 0.33
C MET A 270 18.05 12.22 -1.01
N ALA A 271 18.78 11.60 -1.94
CA ALA A 271 18.43 11.21 -3.31
C ALA A 271 17.47 10.00 -3.37
N PHE A 272 16.39 10.01 -2.57
CA PHE A 272 15.31 9.04 -2.73
C PHE A 272 14.22 9.66 -3.60
N ARG A 273 14.17 9.17 -4.83
CA ARG A 273 13.00 9.34 -5.69
C ARG A 273 11.91 8.40 -5.21
N VAL A 274 10.67 8.73 -5.52
CA VAL A 274 9.52 7.93 -5.12
C VAL A 274 8.71 7.64 -6.36
N ALA A 275 8.65 6.35 -6.71
CA ALA A 275 7.80 5.87 -7.79
C ALA A 275 6.46 5.43 -7.21
N GLY A 276 5.33 5.68 -7.86
CA GLY A 276 4.06 5.32 -7.29
C GLY A 276 2.89 5.91 -8.05
N LEU A 277 1.70 5.76 -7.48
CA LEU A 277 0.44 6.16 -8.09
C LEU A 277 -0.50 6.78 -7.05
N ILE A 278 -1.49 7.51 -7.55
CA ILE A 278 -2.57 8.12 -6.76
C ILE A 278 -3.87 7.40 -7.11
N LEU A 279 -4.59 6.95 -6.09
CA LEU A 279 -5.92 6.37 -6.23
C LEU A 279 -6.98 7.47 -6.18
N GLU A 280 -7.95 7.44 -7.10
CA GLU A 280 -8.98 8.48 -7.19
C GLU A 280 -10.23 8.11 -6.40
N LYS A 281 -10.77 6.89 -6.56
CA LYS A 281 -12.01 6.42 -5.93
C LYS A 281 -11.82 5.07 -5.25
N PHE A 282 -11.45 5.13 -3.97
CA PHE A 282 -11.28 3.95 -3.13
C PHE A 282 -12.53 3.05 -3.02
N ALA A 283 -13.74 3.60 -3.14
CA ALA A 283 -14.96 2.82 -2.98
C ALA A 283 -15.24 1.82 -4.14
N ASP A 284 -14.60 1.96 -5.30
CA ASP A 284 -14.80 1.07 -6.44
C ASP A 284 -13.78 -0.10 -6.43
N VAL A 285 -14.27 -1.33 -6.29
CA VAL A 285 -13.44 -2.54 -6.31
C VAL A 285 -12.65 -2.69 -7.61
N ARG A 286 -13.23 -2.32 -8.76
CA ARG A 286 -12.56 -2.44 -10.06
C ARG A 286 -11.39 -1.47 -10.15
N GLU A 287 -11.57 -0.27 -9.62
CA GLU A 287 -10.50 0.72 -9.55
C GLU A 287 -9.39 0.25 -8.60
N ARG A 288 -9.73 -0.28 -7.43
CA ARG A 288 -8.72 -0.83 -6.50
C ARG A 288 -7.92 -1.99 -7.10
N ILE A 289 -8.59 -2.91 -7.81
CA ILE A 289 -7.91 -4.02 -8.51
C ILE A 289 -6.98 -3.46 -9.60
N ALA A 290 -7.46 -2.52 -10.42
CA ALA A 290 -6.63 -1.89 -11.46
C ALA A 290 -5.43 -1.14 -10.86
N PHE A 291 -5.64 -0.43 -9.76
CA PHE A 291 -4.59 0.30 -9.05
C PHE A 291 -3.52 -0.65 -8.49
N GLY A 292 -3.92 -1.75 -7.82
CA GLY A 292 -2.99 -2.77 -7.33
C GLY A 292 -2.17 -3.39 -8.46
N LYS A 293 -2.81 -3.67 -9.62
CA LYS A 293 -2.11 -4.14 -10.82
C LYS A 293 -1.12 -3.11 -11.35
N SER A 294 -1.49 -1.84 -11.45
CA SER A 294 -0.58 -0.79 -11.92
C SER A 294 0.61 -0.59 -10.98
N LEU A 295 0.43 -0.67 -9.66
CA LEU A 295 1.54 -0.66 -8.70
C LEU A 295 2.48 -1.85 -8.88
N TYR A 296 1.94 -3.04 -9.14
CA TYR A 296 2.74 -4.20 -9.52
C TYR A 296 3.53 -3.94 -10.82
N GLY A 297 2.90 -3.32 -11.82
CA GLY A 297 3.53 -2.86 -13.05
C GLY A 297 4.71 -1.91 -12.83
N VAL A 298 4.55 -0.91 -11.96
CA VAL A 298 5.65 0.01 -11.56
C VAL A 298 6.79 -0.76 -10.90
N LEU A 299 6.47 -1.64 -9.95
CA LEU A 299 7.45 -2.33 -9.12
C LEU A 299 8.27 -3.39 -9.88
N PHE A 300 7.64 -4.17 -10.76
CA PHE A 300 8.26 -5.32 -11.44
C PHE A 300 8.41 -5.16 -12.96
N GLY A 301 7.72 -4.18 -13.57
CA GLY A 301 7.82 -3.92 -15.00
C GLY A 301 9.00 -3.02 -15.39
N ILE A 302 9.62 -2.34 -14.42
CA ILE A 302 10.70 -1.37 -14.64
C ILE A 302 11.95 -1.82 -13.86
N PRO A 303 12.96 -2.42 -14.52
CA PRO A 303 14.08 -3.09 -13.83
C PRO A 303 14.88 -2.23 -12.86
N HIS A 304 15.14 -0.97 -13.20
CA HIS A 304 15.91 -0.06 -12.34
C HIS A 304 15.13 0.34 -11.09
N LEU A 305 13.80 0.49 -11.19
CA LEU A 305 12.93 0.74 -10.03
C LEU A 305 12.90 -0.49 -9.13
N HIS A 306 12.70 -1.69 -9.69
CA HIS A 306 12.72 -2.94 -8.92
C HIS A 306 14.00 -3.04 -8.06
N ALA A 307 15.17 -2.90 -8.69
CA ALA A 307 16.45 -2.99 -8.00
C ALA A 307 16.64 -1.89 -6.93
N GLY A 308 16.19 -0.66 -7.23
CA GLY A 308 16.24 0.46 -6.30
C GLY A 308 15.32 0.29 -5.09
N ILE A 309 14.12 -0.26 -5.31
CA ILE A 309 13.10 -0.52 -4.27
C ILE A 309 13.54 -1.67 -3.37
N VAL A 310 14.04 -2.78 -3.94
CA VAL A 310 14.59 -3.91 -3.15
C VAL A 310 15.74 -3.44 -2.26
N ARG A 311 16.64 -2.58 -2.79
CA ARG A 311 17.73 -1.99 -2.02
C ARG A 311 17.22 -1.09 -0.90
N PHE A 312 16.24 -0.23 -1.18
CA PHE A 312 15.61 0.62 -0.16
C PHE A 312 14.98 -0.23 0.95
N ALA A 313 14.08 -1.15 0.60
CA ALA A 313 13.39 -2.03 1.54
C ALA A 313 14.38 -2.83 2.41
N SER A 314 15.53 -3.20 1.84
CA SER A 314 16.52 -3.99 2.56
C SER A 314 17.41 -3.20 3.51
N THR A 315 17.59 -1.91 3.26
CA THR A 315 18.51 -1.04 4.03
C THR A 315 17.78 -0.10 4.98
N ARG A 316 16.47 0.11 4.79
CA ARG A 316 15.64 1.00 5.61
C ARG A 316 14.57 0.20 6.36
N PRO A 317 14.78 -0.12 7.65
CA PRO A 317 13.76 -0.75 8.49
C PRO A 317 12.45 0.04 8.47
N HIS A 318 11.32 -0.64 8.51
CA HIS A 318 10.01 0.00 8.60
C HIS A 318 9.65 0.30 10.06
N THR A 319 9.35 1.55 10.35
CA THR A 319 8.92 2.01 11.69
C THR A 319 7.48 2.49 11.70
N GLY A 320 6.86 2.63 10.52
CA GLY A 320 5.60 3.33 10.37
C GLY A 320 5.77 4.85 10.31
N SER A 321 6.96 5.42 10.39
CA SER A 321 7.18 6.87 10.30
C SER A 321 7.44 7.32 8.86
N ARG A 322 7.04 8.54 8.52
CA ARG A 322 7.48 9.22 7.28
C ARG A 322 8.96 9.52 7.22
N ALA A 323 9.63 9.55 8.38
CA ALA A 323 11.07 9.70 8.45
C ALA A 323 11.81 8.51 7.82
N ASP A 324 11.16 7.36 7.66
CA ASP A 324 11.71 6.22 6.89
C ASP A 324 11.96 6.60 5.43
N TYR A 325 11.14 7.50 4.86
CA TYR A 325 11.15 7.90 3.45
C TYR A 325 11.91 9.21 3.26
N TRP A 326 11.62 10.22 4.09
CA TRP A 326 12.20 11.57 3.97
C TRP A 326 12.70 12.10 5.32
N PRO A 327 13.84 11.61 5.83
CA PRO A 327 14.41 12.05 7.12
C PRO A 327 14.82 13.53 7.14
N GLN A 328 14.92 14.18 5.98
CA GLN A 328 15.15 15.61 5.85
C GLN A 328 13.89 16.46 6.06
N LEU A 329 12.70 15.88 5.83
CA LEU A 329 11.41 16.56 6.01
C LEU A 329 10.74 16.17 7.33
N PHE A 330 10.96 14.95 7.80
CA PHE A 330 10.31 14.39 8.97
C PHE A 330 11.29 13.92 10.04
N ALA A 331 10.90 14.03 11.30
CA ALA A 331 11.66 13.52 12.43
C ALA A 331 10.78 12.66 13.36
N PRO A 332 11.31 11.54 13.89
CA PRO A 332 10.57 10.64 14.79
C PRO A 332 10.36 11.21 16.19
N ILE A 333 11.13 12.24 16.56
CA ILE A 333 11.10 12.86 17.89
C ILE A 333 10.87 14.36 17.71
N ARG A 334 9.93 14.91 18.49
CA ARG A 334 9.73 16.36 18.57
C ARG A 334 10.94 17.03 19.22
N LYS A 335 11.54 17.98 18.51
CA LYS A 335 12.64 18.81 19.05
C LYS A 335 12.14 19.99 19.88
N ALA A 336 10.86 20.36 19.75
CA ALA A 336 10.24 21.47 20.46
C ALA A 336 8.79 21.12 20.84
N PRO A 337 8.25 21.70 21.93
CA PRO A 337 6.85 21.55 22.28
C PRO A 337 5.93 22.15 21.20
N PRO A 338 4.70 21.63 21.02
CA PRO A 338 3.75 22.18 20.05
C PRO A 338 3.49 23.66 20.30
N ALA A 339 3.71 24.48 19.28
CA ALA A 339 3.40 25.91 19.36
C ALA A 339 1.88 26.13 19.37
N VAL A 340 1.42 27.10 20.17
CA VAL A 340 0.00 27.50 20.23
C VAL A 340 -0.52 27.99 18.87
N LYS A 341 0.37 28.61 18.08
CA LYS A 341 0.10 29.04 16.70
C LYS A 341 1.02 28.27 15.76
N TYR A 342 0.43 27.62 14.77
CA TYR A 342 1.21 26.91 13.76
C TYR A 342 1.91 27.93 12.85
N GLN A 343 3.18 27.68 12.56
CA GLN A 343 3.97 28.49 11.63
C GLN A 343 4.29 27.64 10.41
N GLU A 344 4.03 28.20 9.23
CA GLU A 344 4.35 27.57 7.94
C GLU A 344 5.85 27.29 7.82
N ARG A 345 6.21 26.02 7.58
CA ARG A 345 7.57 25.50 7.51
C ARG A 345 7.98 25.15 6.08
N LEU A 346 7.07 25.06 5.12
CA LEU A 346 7.40 24.78 3.73
C LEU A 346 7.54 26.06 2.90
N ASP A 347 8.53 26.07 2.02
CA ASP A 347 8.64 26.97 0.88
C ASP A 347 8.64 26.13 -0.39
N GLY A 348 7.53 26.15 -1.12
CA GLY A 348 7.26 25.21 -2.19
C GLY A 348 7.27 23.76 -1.71
N LEU A 349 8.30 23.00 -2.12
CA LEU A 349 8.47 21.57 -1.84
C LEU A 349 9.63 21.27 -0.86
N ALA A 350 10.17 22.30 -0.18
CA ALA A 350 11.29 22.17 0.76
C ALA A 350 10.99 22.86 2.09
N LEU A 351 11.71 22.48 3.16
CA LEU A 351 11.66 23.22 4.42
C LEU A 351 12.30 24.60 4.26
N LYS A 352 11.69 25.62 4.88
CA LYS A 352 12.28 26.95 5.05
C LYS A 352 13.59 26.85 5.83
N ALA A 353 14.52 27.74 5.52
CA ALA A 353 15.78 27.83 6.26
C ALA A 353 15.51 28.03 7.76
N GLY A 354 16.09 27.15 8.59
CA GLY A 354 15.91 27.16 10.05
C GLY A 354 14.63 26.50 10.57
N ALA A 355 13.73 26.02 9.69
CA ALA A 355 12.53 25.31 10.12
C ALA A 355 12.88 23.89 10.61
N SER A 356 12.25 23.47 11.71
CA SER A 356 12.37 22.10 12.21
C SER A 356 11.57 21.12 11.33
N PRO A 357 12.07 19.89 11.11
CA PRO A 357 11.31 18.83 10.44
C PRO A 357 9.93 18.60 11.08
N PHE A 358 8.99 18.11 10.29
CA PHE A 358 7.67 17.71 10.76
C PHE A 358 7.78 16.49 11.68
N TYR A 359 7.08 16.51 12.81
CA TYR A 359 6.96 15.32 13.64
C TYR A 359 6.21 14.19 12.91
N SER A 360 6.85 13.04 12.81
CA SER A 360 6.24 11.80 12.33
C SER A 360 6.76 10.63 13.18
N PRO A 361 6.02 10.20 14.22
CA PRO A 361 6.50 9.20 15.16
C PRO A 361 6.56 7.79 14.56
N PRO A 362 7.34 6.87 15.15
CA PRO A 362 7.19 5.44 14.89
C PRO A 362 5.85 4.93 15.45
N LEU A 363 5.28 3.88 14.83
CA LEU A 363 3.94 3.36 15.16
C LEU A 363 3.78 3.03 16.64
N GLY A 364 4.70 2.23 17.19
CA GLY A 364 4.63 1.79 18.58
C GLY A 364 4.77 2.90 19.63
N ALA A 365 5.18 4.11 19.24
CA ALA A 365 5.25 5.25 20.16
C ALA A 365 3.90 5.98 20.33
N VAL A 366 2.98 5.82 19.38
CA VAL A 366 1.70 6.56 19.37
C VAL A 366 0.46 5.67 19.29
N TRP A 367 0.63 4.41 18.88
CA TRP A 367 -0.44 3.44 18.75
C TRP A 367 -0.07 2.15 19.47
N PRO A 368 -0.71 1.83 20.61
CA PRO A 368 -0.53 0.52 21.23
C PRO A 368 -1.14 -0.57 20.36
N ASP A 369 -0.61 -1.78 20.48
CA ASP A 369 -1.19 -2.96 19.84
C ASP A 369 -2.64 -3.14 20.29
N ARG A 370 -3.53 -3.46 19.34
CA ARG A 370 -4.96 -3.65 19.60
C ARG A 370 -5.37 -5.08 19.28
N PRO A 371 -6.22 -5.71 20.08
CA PRO A 371 -6.80 -6.98 19.71
C PRO A 371 -7.66 -6.81 18.45
N LEU A 372 -7.51 -7.74 17.51
CA LEU A 372 -8.31 -7.75 16.31
C LEU A 372 -9.67 -8.37 16.61
N ALA A 373 -10.74 -7.72 16.15
CA ALA A 373 -12.07 -8.32 16.17
C ALA A 373 -12.06 -9.63 15.35
N PRO A 374 -12.91 -10.60 15.68
CA PRO A 374 -13.08 -11.80 14.86
C PRO A 374 -13.35 -11.45 13.39
N VAL A 375 -12.86 -12.29 12.49
CA VAL A 375 -13.11 -12.17 11.06
C VAL A 375 -14.55 -12.60 10.79
N GLU A 376 -15.27 -11.84 9.97
CA GLU A 376 -16.61 -12.22 9.51
C GLU A 376 -16.50 -13.52 8.68
N PRO A 377 -17.30 -14.56 8.98
CA PRO A 377 -17.19 -15.84 8.29
C PRO A 377 -17.67 -15.75 6.83
N GLY A 378 -17.28 -16.73 6.03
CA GLY A 378 -17.77 -16.92 4.66
C GLY A 378 -16.76 -16.57 3.58
N ASP A 379 -16.91 -17.24 2.43
CA ASP A 379 -16.14 -16.95 1.22
C ASP A 379 -16.81 -15.81 0.43
N TRP A 380 -16.00 -14.94 -0.17
CA TRP A 380 -16.51 -13.90 -1.07
C TRP A 380 -16.84 -14.45 -2.45
N LEU A 381 -16.23 -15.57 -2.86
CA LEU A 381 -16.49 -16.20 -4.15
C LEU A 381 -17.81 -16.99 -4.08
N LEU A 382 -18.89 -16.36 -4.56
CA LEU A 382 -20.19 -17.00 -4.66
C LEU A 382 -20.29 -17.88 -5.91
N ALA A 383 -21.04 -18.98 -5.80
CA ALA A 383 -21.30 -19.90 -6.91
C ALA A 383 -21.88 -19.23 -8.16
N SER A 384 -22.69 -18.17 -7.98
CA SER A 384 -23.28 -17.37 -9.07
C SER A 384 -22.27 -16.52 -9.84
N ASP A 385 -21.16 -16.17 -9.22
CA ASP A 385 -20.23 -15.14 -9.68
C ASP A 385 -18.81 -15.68 -9.92
N ALA A 386 -18.65 -17.00 -9.94
CA ALA A 386 -17.35 -17.67 -9.98
C ALA A 386 -16.46 -17.28 -11.18
N LYS A 387 -17.05 -16.79 -12.29
CA LYS A 387 -16.32 -16.41 -13.51
C LYS A 387 -15.98 -14.92 -13.61
N GLU A 388 -16.62 -14.04 -12.85
CA GLU A 388 -16.34 -12.59 -12.92
C GLU A 388 -14.87 -12.27 -12.58
N PRO A 389 -14.26 -12.89 -11.54
CA PRO A 389 -12.88 -12.60 -11.18
C PRO A 389 -11.84 -12.99 -12.24
N LEU A 390 -12.17 -13.95 -13.12
CA LEU A 390 -11.30 -14.37 -14.23
C LEU A 390 -11.03 -13.22 -15.20
N ALA A 391 -11.96 -12.26 -15.33
CA ALA A 391 -11.79 -11.09 -16.21
C ALA A 391 -10.61 -10.19 -15.79
N TYR A 392 -10.15 -10.28 -14.54
CA TYR A 392 -8.99 -9.54 -14.06
C TYR A 392 -7.65 -10.22 -14.37
N LEU A 393 -7.66 -11.52 -14.70
CA LEU A 393 -6.48 -12.31 -15.09
C LEU A 393 -6.06 -12.00 -16.53
N ARG A 394 -5.59 -10.77 -16.71
CA ARG A 394 -5.09 -10.20 -17.97
C ARG A 394 -3.77 -9.49 -17.72
N GLU A 395 -3.07 -9.16 -18.80
CA GLU A 395 -1.81 -8.41 -18.77
C GLU A 395 -1.89 -7.18 -17.83
N VAL A 396 -0.76 -6.87 -17.22
CA VAL A 396 -0.65 -5.83 -16.21
C VAL A 396 -0.06 -4.58 -16.86
N PRO A 397 -0.75 -3.43 -16.82
CA PRO A 397 -0.20 -2.21 -17.40
C PRO A 397 1.03 -1.74 -16.64
N ILE A 398 2.03 -1.25 -17.37
CA ILE A 398 3.19 -0.55 -16.82
C ILE A 398 2.95 0.95 -17.06
N PRO A 399 2.63 1.73 -16.01
CA PRO A 399 2.39 3.16 -16.15
C PRO A 399 3.62 3.89 -16.70
N SER A 400 3.42 4.79 -17.65
CA SER A 400 4.47 5.67 -18.17
C SER A 400 4.81 6.81 -17.22
N ASP A 401 3.80 7.27 -16.46
CA ASP A 401 3.96 8.27 -15.41
C ASP A 401 3.87 7.57 -14.05
N TYR A 402 4.99 7.56 -13.34
CA TYR A 402 5.13 6.92 -12.03
C TYR A 402 5.89 7.82 -11.05
N GLU A 403 6.33 9.02 -11.43
CA GLU A 403 7.14 9.88 -10.57
C GLU A 403 6.26 10.63 -9.57
N LEU A 404 6.17 10.12 -8.34
CA LEU A 404 5.19 10.57 -7.36
C LEU A 404 5.76 11.61 -6.36
N ALA A 405 7.09 11.80 -6.34
CA ALA A 405 7.74 12.62 -5.31
C ALA A 405 7.25 14.08 -5.28
N ALA A 406 7.00 14.70 -6.44
CA ALA A 406 6.51 16.07 -6.53
C ALA A 406 5.07 16.19 -6.00
N ASP A 407 4.19 15.29 -6.40
CA ASP A 407 2.78 15.27 -5.96
C ASP A 407 2.64 15.04 -4.46
N MET A 408 3.47 14.17 -3.88
CA MET A 408 3.50 13.94 -2.43
C MET A 408 3.90 15.19 -1.66
N ARG A 409 4.90 15.91 -2.14
CA ARG A 409 5.33 17.16 -1.51
C ARG A 409 4.29 18.26 -1.68
N LEU A 410 3.65 18.36 -2.86
CA LEU A 410 2.56 19.30 -3.09
C LEU A 410 1.38 19.02 -2.16
N ALA A 411 1.04 17.74 -1.95
CA ALA A 411 0.00 17.35 -1.01
C ALA A 411 0.36 17.67 0.45
N LEU A 412 1.64 17.61 0.83
CA LEU A 412 2.11 18.09 2.14
C LEU A 412 1.93 19.61 2.28
N SER A 413 2.28 20.39 1.26
CA SER A 413 2.09 21.85 1.27
C SER A 413 0.61 22.22 1.35
N LYS A 414 -0.27 21.52 0.62
CA LYS A 414 -1.74 21.69 0.73
C LYS A 414 -2.24 21.39 2.14
N LEU A 415 -1.71 20.36 2.79
CA LEU A 415 -2.05 20.00 4.16
C LEU A 415 -1.62 21.09 5.16
N GLU A 416 -0.40 21.62 5.03
CA GLU A 416 0.07 22.73 5.86
C GLU A 416 -0.81 23.99 5.68
N LEU A 417 -1.17 24.32 4.45
CA LEU A 417 -2.09 25.44 4.16
C LEU A 417 -3.48 25.23 4.77
N ALA A 418 -4.00 24.01 4.76
CA ALA A 418 -5.27 23.69 5.41
C ALA A 418 -5.22 23.93 6.92
N VAL A 419 -4.10 23.61 7.59
CA VAL A 419 -3.88 23.92 9.02
C VAL A 419 -3.95 25.42 9.27
N LEU A 420 -3.25 26.22 8.45
CA LEU A 420 -3.24 27.67 8.58
C LEU A 420 -4.64 28.27 8.37
N ALA A 421 -5.37 27.80 7.35
CA ALA A 421 -6.73 28.23 7.06
C ALA A 421 -7.70 27.88 8.20
N ALA A 422 -7.62 26.66 8.75
CA ALA A 422 -8.45 26.23 9.88
C ALA A 422 -8.19 27.06 11.15
N GLN A 423 -6.93 27.40 11.43
CA GLN A 423 -6.58 28.28 12.55
C GLN A 423 -7.06 29.73 12.34
N ALA A 424 -6.97 30.25 11.11
CA ALA A 424 -7.48 31.58 10.77
C ALA A 424 -9.02 31.65 10.90
N ALA A 425 -9.75 30.63 10.43
CA ALA A 425 -11.21 30.57 10.54
C ALA A 425 -11.67 30.55 12.01
N LYS A 426 -10.99 29.77 12.87
CA LYS A 426 -11.26 29.75 14.33
C LYS A 426 -11.06 31.11 15.00
N LYS A 427 -10.21 31.98 14.44
CA LYS A 427 -9.99 33.35 14.95
C LYS A 427 -11.11 34.31 14.53
N ILE A 428 -11.76 34.09 13.39
CA ILE A 428 -12.83 34.96 12.87
C ILE A 428 -14.17 34.64 13.56
N LEU A 429 -14.36 33.39 13.99
CA LEU A 429 -15.58 32.92 14.66
C LEU A 429 -15.57 33.14 16.19
N ARG A 430 -14.48 33.68 16.74
CA ARG A 430 -14.36 34.13 18.13
C ARG A 430 -14.33 35.65 18.14
#